data_AF-A0A2A9FJ10-F1
#
_entry.id   AF-A0A2A9FJ10-F1
#
_cell.length_a   1.000
_cell.length_b   1.000
_cell.length_c   1.000
_cell.angle_alpha   90.00
_cell.angle_beta   90.00
_cell.angle_gamma   90.00
#
_symmetry.space_group_name_H-M   'P 1'
#
loop_
_entity.id
_entity.type
_entity.pdbx_description
1 polymer ?
#
loop_
_entity_poly.entity_id
_entity_poly.type
_entity_poly.pdbx_seq_one_letter_code
_entity_poly.pdbx_strand_id
1 'polypeptide(L)'
;MGLQKELKALPEKIRQYRDEARVQLHLARQDVKDEYDNLEQEWDRFKGKFDHALDDATEVSTEALLTVQVMGGDLKKGYKNIRDKMK
;
A
#
# COMPACT_ATOMS: atom_id res chain seq x y z
N MET A 1 -21.72 9.36 1.04
CA MET A 1 -20.28 9.68 1.07
C MET A 1 -19.61 8.69 0.11
N GLY A 2 -19.09 9.17 -1.02
CA GLY A 2 -18.82 8.34 -2.19
C GLY A 2 -17.53 7.53 -2.11
N LEU A 3 -17.54 6.35 -2.73
CA LEU A 3 -16.40 5.44 -2.94
C LEU A 3 -15.10 6.17 -3.34
N GLN A 4 -15.19 7.25 -4.11
CA GLN A 4 -14.04 8.10 -4.45
C GLN A 4 -13.26 8.62 -3.24
N LYS A 5 -13.91 8.97 -2.12
CA LYS A 5 -13.20 9.44 -0.92
C LYS A 5 -12.45 8.29 -0.24
N GLU A 6 -13.06 7.11 -0.17
CA GLU A 6 -12.41 5.94 0.42
C GLU A 6 -11.24 5.44 -0.42
N LEU A 7 -11.38 5.49 -1.75
CA LEU A 7 -10.31 5.22 -2.69
C LEU A 7 -9.16 6.20 -2.49
N LYS A 8 -9.44 7.52 -2.52
CA LYS A 8 -8.41 8.56 -2.30
C LYS A 8 -7.68 8.43 -0.95
N ALA A 9 -8.37 7.95 0.09
CA ALA A 9 -7.78 7.73 1.40
C ALA A 9 -7.00 6.40 1.54
N LEU A 10 -7.19 5.44 0.62
CA LEU A 10 -6.50 4.15 0.63
C LEU A 10 -4.96 4.30 0.49
N PRO A 11 -4.42 5.00 -0.52
CA PRO A 11 -2.98 5.20 -0.63
C PRO A 11 -2.42 6.01 0.55
N GLU A 12 -3.18 6.98 1.07
CA GLU A 12 -2.73 7.78 2.21
C GLU A 12 -2.51 6.90 3.45
N LYS A 13 -3.44 5.97 3.73
CA LYS A 13 -3.30 5.01 4.83
C LYS A 13 -2.09 4.11 4.64
N ILE A 14 -1.92 3.53 3.46
CA ILE A 14 -0.79 2.62 3.19
C ILE A 14 0.54 3.39 3.28
N ARG A 15 0.59 4.63 2.78
CA ARG A 15 1.75 5.53 2.93
C ARG A 15 2.08 5.76 4.40
N GLN A 16 1.07 5.98 5.25
CA GLN A 16 1.27 6.15 6.69
C GLN A 16 1.91 4.91 7.32
N TYR A 17 1.42 3.70 6.99
CA TYR A 17 2.03 2.44 7.44
C TYR A 17 3.45 2.25 6.90
N ARG A 18 3.71 2.64 5.66
CA ARG A 18 5.03 2.61 5.03
C ARG A 18 6.02 3.52 5.76
N ASP A 19 5.62 4.75 6.08
CA ASP A 19 6.46 5.71 6.81
C ASP A 19 6.76 5.20 8.23
N GLU A 20 5.76 4.67 8.94
CA GLU A 20 5.96 4.01 10.24
C GLU A 20 6.94 2.82 10.14
N ALA A 21 6.76 1.96 9.14
CA ALA A 21 7.63 0.81 8.91
C ALA A 21 9.05 1.26 8.54
N ARG A 22 9.22 2.33 7.75
CA ARG A 22 10.53 2.88 7.36
C ARG A 22 11.33 3.39 8.55
N VAL A 23 10.67 4.07 9.49
CA VAL A 23 11.30 4.56 10.72
C VAL A 23 11.85 3.41 11.54
N GLN A 24 11.06 2.34 11.67
CA GLN A 24 11.47 1.12 12.38
C GLN A 24 12.53 0.32 11.60
N LEU A 25 12.48 0.34 10.26
CA LEU A 25 13.43 -0.35 9.38
C LEU A 25 14.88 0.09 9.62
N HIS A 26 15.09 1.36 9.96
CA HIS A 26 16.43 1.87 10.28
C HIS A 26 17.08 1.14 11.47
N LEU A 27 16.26 0.55 12.35
CA LEU A 27 16.69 -0.22 13.51
C LEU A 27 16.72 -1.73 13.24
N ALA A 28 16.23 -2.17 12.07
CA ALA A 28 15.99 -3.57 11.76
C ALA A 28 17.17 -4.24 11.04
N ARG A 29 17.17 -5.57 11.07
CA ARG A 29 18.18 -6.40 10.40
C ARG A 29 17.99 -6.39 8.87
N GLN A 30 19.05 -6.77 8.16
CA GLN A 30 19.08 -6.80 6.70
C GLN A 30 17.92 -7.61 6.09
N ASP A 31 17.56 -8.78 6.64
CA ASP A 31 16.39 -9.56 6.21
C ASP A 31 15.08 -8.76 6.14
N VAL A 32 14.83 -7.89 7.13
CA VAL A 32 13.61 -7.08 7.18
C VAL A 32 13.68 -5.96 6.13
N LYS A 33 14.88 -5.48 5.83
CA LYS A 33 15.13 -4.52 4.75
C LYS A 33 14.83 -5.12 3.38
N ASP A 34 15.24 -6.35 3.13
CA ASP A 34 14.93 -7.06 1.89
C ASP A 34 13.42 -7.31 1.72
N GLU A 35 12.71 -7.70 2.79
CA GLU A 35 11.25 -7.79 2.77
C GLU A 35 10.57 -6.43 2.52
N TYR A 36 11.08 -5.37 3.14
CA TYR A 36 10.55 -4.02 2.96
C TYR A 36 10.74 -3.53 1.53
N ASP A 37 11.91 -3.75 0.94
CA ASP A 37 12.21 -3.35 -0.44
C ASP A 37 11.28 -4.05 -1.45
N ASN A 38 10.95 -5.32 -1.20
CA ASN A 38 9.93 -6.02 -1.99
C ASN A 38 8.54 -5.38 -1.86
N LEU A 39 8.14 -4.96 -0.65
CA LEU A 39 6.86 -4.25 -0.47
C LEU A 39 6.87 -2.86 -1.10
N GLU A 40 8.01 -2.16 -1.12
CA GLU A 40 8.17 -0.88 -1.82
C GLU A 40 7.89 -1.01 -3.32
N GLN A 41 8.37 -2.10 -3.94
CA GLN A 41 8.10 -2.38 -5.36
C GLN A 41 6.61 -2.64 -5.63
N GLU A 42 5.95 -3.39 -4.75
CA GLU A 42 4.51 -3.62 -4.83
C GLU A 42 3.70 -2.35 -4.56
N TRP A 43 4.19 -1.48 -3.67
CA TRP A 43 3.61 -0.16 -3.39
C TRP A 43 3.64 0.74 -4.62
N ASP A 44 4.76 0.76 -5.35
CA ASP A 44 4.89 1.56 -6.57
C ASP A 44 3.92 1.08 -7.66
N ARG A 45 3.82 -0.25 -7.84
CA ARG A 45 2.83 -0.88 -8.74
C ARG A 45 1.40 -0.58 -8.35
N PHE A 46 1.09 -0.68 -7.06
CA PHE A 46 -0.22 -0.32 -6.52
C PHE A 46 -0.53 1.14 -6.81
N LYS A 47 0.42 2.06 -6.57
CA LYS A 47 0.23 3.48 -6.82
C LYS A 47 -0.04 3.75 -8.30
N GLY A 48 0.70 3.12 -9.21
CA GLY A 48 0.47 3.26 -10.65
C GLY A 48 -0.93 2.77 -11.07
N LYS A 49 -1.35 1.59 -10.58
CA LYS A 49 -2.71 1.08 -10.83
C LYS A 49 -3.80 1.93 -10.19
N PHE A 50 -3.53 2.46 -9.01
CA PHE A 50 -4.45 3.31 -8.26
C PHE A 50 -4.65 4.66 -8.94
N ASP A 51 -3.57 5.27 -9.40
CA ASP A 51 -3.60 6.54 -10.14
C ASP A 51 -4.37 6.38 -11.45
N HIS A 52 -4.09 5.30 -12.19
CA HIS A 52 -4.83 4.94 -13.40
C HIS A 52 -6.33 4.70 -13.10
N ALA A 53 -6.65 3.96 -12.03
CA ALA A 53 -8.03 3.75 -11.60
C ALA A 53 -8.73 5.02 -11.09
N LEU A 54 -7.98 6.05 -10.70
CA LEU A 54 -8.50 7.36 -10.27
C LEU A 54 -8.68 8.33 -11.42
N ASP A 55 -7.82 8.28 -12.43
CA ASP A 55 -7.91 9.13 -13.63
C ASP A 55 -9.12 8.72 -14.47
N ASP A 56 -9.34 7.41 -14.63
CA ASP A 56 -10.54 6.79 -15.23
C ASP A 56 -11.75 6.74 -14.27
N ALA A 57 -11.78 7.57 -13.20
CA ALA A 57 -12.78 7.53 -12.13
C ALA A 57 -14.25 7.62 -12.59
N THR A 58 -14.50 8.11 -13.81
CA THR A 58 -15.82 8.17 -14.44
C THR A 58 -16.35 6.79 -14.87
N GLU A 59 -15.49 5.80 -15.13
CA GLU A 59 -15.83 4.45 -15.59
C GLU A 59 -15.02 3.37 -14.85
N VAL A 60 -14.71 3.57 -13.55
CA VAL A 60 -13.95 2.55 -12.82
C VAL A 60 -14.69 1.21 -12.85
N SER A 61 -14.14 0.28 -13.62
CA SER A 61 -14.62 -1.10 -13.64
C SER A 61 -14.49 -1.67 -12.23
N THR A 62 -15.53 -2.33 -11.73
CA THR A 62 -15.54 -2.99 -10.40
C THR A 62 -14.28 -3.82 -10.17
N GLU A 63 -13.72 -4.41 -11.23
CA GLU A 63 -12.46 -5.16 -11.21
C GLU A 63 -11.23 -4.32 -10.83
N ALA A 64 -11.11 -3.08 -11.32
CA ALA A 64 -10.01 -2.18 -10.96
C ALA A 64 -10.10 -1.78 -9.49
N LEU A 65 -11.32 -1.48 -9.00
CA LEU A 65 -11.58 -1.21 -7.59
C LEU A 65 -11.21 -2.38 -6.69
N LEU A 66 -11.63 -3.59 -7.06
CA LEU A 66 -11.32 -4.82 -6.33
C LEU A 66 -9.81 -5.08 -6.32
N THR A 67 -9.14 -4.91 -7.45
CA THR A 67 -7.68 -5.09 -7.56
C THR A 67 -6.94 -4.14 -6.64
N VAL A 68 -7.30 -2.85 -6.68
CA VAL A 68 -6.75 -1.81 -5.80
C VAL A 68 -7.01 -2.14 -4.33
N GLN A 69 -8.22 -2.56 -3.97
CA GLN A 69 -8.54 -2.92 -2.58
C GLN A 69 -7.73 -4.13 -2.09
N VAL A 70 -7.62 -5.19 -2.92
CA VAL A 70 -6.86 -6.39 -2.59
C VAL A 70 -5.39 -6.03 -2.43
N MET A 71 -4.78 -5.38 -3.42
CA MET A 71 -3.38 -4.94 -3.36
C MET A 71 -3.11 -4.03 -2.16
N GLY A 72 -4.01 -3.08 -1.88
CA GLY A 72 -3.87 -2.22 -0.71
C GLY A 72 -3.98 -2.98 0.62
N GLY A 73 -4.82 -4.02 0.66
CA GLY A 73 -4.94 -4.93 1.80
C GLY A 73 -3.70 -5.78 2.03
N ASP A 74 -3.12 -6.34 0.96
CA ASP A 74 -1.88 -7.11 0.99
C ASP A 74 -0.70 -6.24 1.40
N LEU A 75 -0.56 -5.04 0.84
CA LEU A 75 0.47 -4.08 1.25
C LEU A 75 0.35 -3.70 2.72
N LYS A 76 -0.86 -3.40 3.19
CA LYS A 76 -1.12 -3.09 4.60
C LYS A 76 -0.73 -4.26 5.51
N LYS A 77 -1.06 -5.50 5.13
CA LYS A 77 -0.64 -6.70 5.87
C LYS A 77 0.87 -6.87 5.87
N GLY A 78 1.52 -6.67 4.72
CA GLY A 78 2.97 -6.73 4.57
C GLY A 78 3.67 -5.75 5.51
N TYR A 79 3.31 -4.46 5.46
CA TYR A 79 3.91 -3.44 6.33
C TYR A 79 3.63 -3.70 7.81
N LYS A 80 2.43 -4.21 8.15
CA LYS A 80 2.11 -4.63 9.51
C LYS A 80 3.00 -5.80 9.98
N ASN A 81 3.21 -6.80 9.13
CA ASN A 81 4.06 -7.95 9.45
C ASN A 81 5.51 -7.54 9.65
N ILE A 82 6.03 -6.66 8.79
CA ILE A 82 7.36 -6.07 8.95
C ILE A 82 7.46 -5.34 10.30
N ARG A 83 6.48 -4.49 10.63
CA ARG A 83 6.42 -3.82 11.93
C ARG A 83 6.40 -4.79 13.10
N ASP A 84 5.66 -5.89 12.99
CA ASP A 84 5.54 -6.90 14.05
C ASP A 84 6.88 -7.65 14.26
N LYS A 85 7.59 -7.97 13.16
CA LYS A 85 8.93 -8.57 13.20
C LYS A 85 10.01 -7.68 13.82
N MET A 86 9.79 -6.37 13.87
CA MET A 86 10.72 -5.38 14.43
C MET A 86 10.44 -5.04 15.90
N LYS A 87 9.36 -5.58 16.47
CA LYS A 87 8.92 -5.33 17.84
C LYS A 87 9.42 -6.41 18.80
#